data_AF-A0A2V7JWU1-F1
#
_entry.id   AF-A0A2V7JWU1-F1
#
_cell.length_a   1.000
_cell.length_b   1.000
_cell.length_c   1.000
_cell.angle_alpha   90.00
_cell.angle_beta   90.00
_cell.angle_gamma   90.00
#
_symmetry.space_group_name_H-M   'P 1'
#
loop_
_entity.id
_entity.type
_entity.pdbx_description
1 polymer ?
#
loop_
_entity_poly.entity_id
_entity_poly.type
_entity_poly.pdbx_seq_one_letter_code
_entity_poly.pdbx_strand_id
1 'polypeptide(L)'
;MHNGRNESNAKRATAALGVAQDRRAAISPDTRIEELHLKPKALGIFLDNGLKTLRDLAALPEAGLWAQHGIGQVTVEKLRSILHSAGLRFAPPADPVARLHWENRRRRAEVLRPAAPVPGDAAISALGLLPAALTAATRRGLKTVSDLVSYTPLELAGVMSRRAVRDTIERLTLFGRSLQPDSPRRPNGFGLIERSEYLNSLSVRTPVKELRPLLGKRATSALRAAGFEAAGDILSRSLPERLSERDRVRVDRFALELRTSLETRRA
;
A
#
# COMPACT_ATOMS: atom_id res chain seq x y z
N MET A 1 -18.19 23.65 73.78
CA MET A 1 -17.55 22.68 72.87
C MET A 1 -16.64 23.46 71.92
N HIS A 2 -15.41 22.97 71.73
CA HIS A 2 -14.41 23.30 70.69
C HIS A 2 -15.04 23.72 69.34
N ASN A 3 -14.48 24.53 68.44
CA ASN A 3 -13.16 25.07 68.06
C ASN A 3 -13.50 26.27 67.13
N GLY A 4 -12.73 27.33 66.87
CA GLY A 4 -11.30 27.56 66.94
C GLY A 4 -10.90 28.39 65.69
N ARG A 5 -10.32 29.57 65.95
CA ARG A 5 -9.29 30.27 65.15
C ARG A 5 -9.70 30.97 63.83
N ASN A 6 -9.71 32.31 63.91
CA ASN A 6 -8.75 33.28 63.34
C ASN A 6 -8.91 33.52 61.83
N GLU A 7 -9.49 34.63 61.38
CA GLU A 7 -8.87 35.96 61.33
C GLU A 7 -7.38 35.94 60.96
N SER A 8 -7.03 36.35 59.73
CA SER A 8 -5.97 37.33 59.44
C SER A 8 -5.59 37.35 57.95
N ASN A 9 -5.26 38.56 57.48
CA ASN A 9 -4.54 38.94 56.25
C ASN A 9 -5.34 38.87 54.94
N ALA A 10 -5.96 39.96 54.48
CA ALA A 10 -5.44 41.32 54.24
C ALA A 10 -4.28 41.40 53.23
N LYS A 11 -4.57 42.14 52.15
CA LYS A 11 -3.70 43.04 51.38
C LYS A 11 -2.66 42.44 50.42
N ARG A 12 -2.63 43.08 49.23
CA ARG A 12 -1.57 43.16 48.19
C ARG A 12 -1.46 41.90 47.31
N ALA A 13 -1.28 41.98 46.00
CA ALA A 13 -0.99 43.08 45.09
C ALA A 13 -1.34 42.66 43.65
N THR A 14 -1.66 43.66 42.84
CA THR A 14 -1.36 43.70 41.40
C THR A 14 -0.01 43.06 41.05
N ALA A 15 -0.01 42.03 40.20
CA ALA A 15 1.13 41.67 39.37
C ALA A 15 0.67 40.79 38.19
N ALA A 16 0.85 41.34 36.99
CA ALA A 16 1.01 40.72 35.67
C ALA A 16 0.72 39.20 35.52
N LEU A 17 -0.27 38.86 34.67
CA LEU A 17 -0.21 37.64 33.88
C LEU A 17 0.25 38.00 32.47
N GLY A 18 1.56 38.24 32.38
CA GLY A 18 2.27 38.24 31.12
C GLY A 18 2.32 36.84 30.54
N VAL A 19 1.99 36.74 29.26
CA VAL A 19 2.71 35.96 28.23
C VAL A 19 3.33 34.64 28.75
N ALA A 20 2.56 33.56 28.74
CA ALA A 20 3.12 32.22 28.63
C ALA A 20 3.56 31.99 27.17
N GLN A 21 4.63 32.68 26.77
CA GLN A 21 5.42 32.31 25.60
C GLN A 21 6.07 30.96 25.93
N ASP A 22 5.46 29.89 25.47
CA ASP A 22 6.05 28.56 25.45
C ASP A 22 7.20 28.60 24.42
N ARG A 23 8.36 29.11 24.87
CA ARG A 23 9.63 29.12 24.14
C ARG A 23 10.09 27.68 23.96
N ARG A 24 9.48 26.94 23.01
CA ARG A 24 10.17 25.81 22.39
C ARG A 24 11.40 26.39 21.71
N ALA A 25 12.56 26.19 22.33
CA ALA A 25 13.83 26.47 21.69
C ALA A 25 13.79 25.91 20.27
N ALA A 26 14.13 26.73 19.28
CA ALA A 26 14.13 26.31 17.88
C ALA A 26 15.08 25.10 17.77
N ILE A 27 14.51 23.92 17.57
CA ILE A 27 15.27 22.68 17.45
C ILE A 27 16.14 22.82 16.20
N SER A 28 17.47 22.77 16.40
CA SER A 28 18.47 22.98 15.36
C SER A 28 19.26 21.69 15.11
N PRO A 29 19.95 21.55 13.97
CA PRO A 29 20.78 20.37 13.70
C PRO A 29 21.83 20.06 14.79
N ASP A 30 22.31 21.09 15.48
CA ASP A 30 23.34 20.99 16.53
C ASP A 30 22.76 20.81 17.93
N THR A 31 21.43 20.74 18.07
CA THR A 31 20.74 20.44 19.34
C THR A 31 21.20 19.09 19.87
N ARG A 32 21.56 19.06 21.16
CA ARG A 32 22.07 17.86 21.83
C ARG A 32 20.98 16.82 22.02
N ILE A 33 21.35 15.54 21.99
CA ILE A 33 20.38 14.44 22.18
C ILE A 33 19.74 14.49 23.58
N GLU A 34 20.46 15.01 24.57
CA GLU A 34 19.97 15.21 25.93
C GLU A 34 18.77 16.16 26.01
N GLU A 35 18.68 17.12 25.09
CA GLU A 35 17.63 18.15 25.04
C GLU A 35 16.34 17.63 24.38
N LEU A 36 16.34 16.40 23.85
CA LEU A 36 15.21 15.86 23.06
C LEU A 36 14.08 15.26 23.90
N HIS A 37 14.20 15.33 25.24
CA HIS A 37 13.23 14.81 26.21
C HIS A 37 12.81 13.37 25.89
N LEU A 38 13.79 12.51 25.60
CA LEU A 38 13.57 11.10 25.28
C LEU A 38 13.46 10.26 26.55
N LYS A 39 12.95 9.03 26.43
CA LYS A 39 12.98 8.10 27.56
C LYS A 39 14.44 7.83 27.97
N PRO A 40 14.78 7.74 29.27
CA PRO A 40 16.14 7.54 29.74
C PRO A 40 16.85 6.35 29.07
N LYS A 41 16.12 5.24 28.87
CA LYS A 41 16.66 4.04 28.18
C LYS A 41 17.09 4.31 26.73
N ALA A 42 16.32 5.10 25.98
CA ALA A 42 16.67 5.45 24.59
C ALA A 42 17.83 6.45 24.54
N LEU A 43 17.85 7.40 25.48
CA LEU A 43 18.91 8.39 25.61
C LEU A 43 20.25 7.74 25.97
N GLY A 44 20.26 6.78 26.91
CA GLY A 44 21.43 5.97 27.22
C GLY A 44 21.98 5.25 26.00
N ILE A 45 21.13 4.54 25.24
CA ILE A 45 21.54 3.86 24.00
C ILE A 45 22.19 4.84 23.00
N PHE A 46 21.66 6.04 22.84
CA PHE A 46 22.23 7.02 21.91
C PHE A 46 23.59 7.55 22.35
N LEU A 47 23.74 7.86 23.63
CA LEU A 47 25.02 8.30 24.19
C LEU A 47 26.07 7.18 24.15
N ASP A 48 25.68 5.93 24.44
CA ASP A 48 26.55 4.75 24.38
C ASP A 48 27.06 4.48 22.96
N ASN A 49 26.25 4.82 21.95
CA ASN A 49 26.64 4.75 20.53
C ASN A 49 27.36 6.03 20.04
N GLY A 50 27.74 6.93 20.94
CA GLY A 50 28.51 8.14 20.64
C GLY A 50 27.73 9.24 19.92
N LEU A 51 26.39 9.15 19.87
CA LEU A 51 25.54 10.17 19.25
C LEU A 51 25.38 11.34 20.21
N LYS A 52 25.79 12.54 19.78
CA LYS A 52 25.80 13.74 20.62
C LYS A 52 24.75 14.75 20.18
N THR A 53 24.49 14.81 18.89
CA THR A 53 23.63 15.83 18.24
C THR A 53 22.54 15.22 17.37
N LEU A 54 21.56 16.04 16.97
CA LEU A 54 20.55 15.65 15.98
C LEU A 54 21.15 15.32 14.61
N ARG A 55 22.28 15.93 14.23
CA ARG A 55 23.02 15.56 13.00
C ARG A 55 23.53 14.12 13.06
N ASP A 56 24.10 13.72 14.18
CA ASP A 56 24.59 12.35 14.36
C ASP A 56 23.44 11.34 14.25
N LEU A 57 22.29 11.68 14.85
CA LEU A 57 21.09 10.88 14.73
C LEU A 57 20.54 10.82 13.29
N ALA A 58 20.59 11.94 12.56
CA ALA A 58 20.14 12.03 11.16
C ALA A 58 21.04 11.22 10.21
N ALA A 59 22.34 11.08 10.53
CA ALA A 59 23.28 10.29 9.75
C ALA A 59 23.01 8.78 9.82
N LEU A 60 22.23 8.32 10.81
CA LEU A 60 21.88 6.91 10.95
C LEU A 60 20.68 6.53 10.06
N PRO A 61 20.73 5.34 9.42
CA PRO A 61 19.55 4.75 8.83
C PRO A 61 18.52 4.40 9.91
N GLU A 62 17.25 4.71 9.64
CA GLU A 62 16.14 4.41 10.58
C GLU A 62 16.13 2.92 10.99
N ALA A 63 16.48 2.01 10.08
CA ALA A 63 16.59 0.57 10.35
C ALA A 63 17.59 0.23 11.46
N GLY A 64 18.68 1.00 11.60
CA GLY A 64 19.67 0.83 12.66
C GLY A 64 19.11 1.13 14.04
N LEU A 65 18.10 1.99 14.14
CA LEU A 65 17.42 2.29 15.40
C LEU A 65 16.48 1.16 15.82
N TRP A 66 15.78 0.56 14.86
CA TRP A 66 14.88 -0.57 15.11
C TRP A 66 15.59 -1.83 15.59
N ALA A 67 16.88 -1.98 15.27
CA ALA A 67 17.70 -3.09 15.74
C ALA A 67 18.10 -2.97 17.22
N GLN A 68 17.96 -1.78 17.83
CA GLN A 68 18.40 -1.52 19.20
C GLN A 68 17.33 -1.90 20.23
N HIS A 69 17.72 -2.73 21.20
CA HIS A 69 16.81 -3.20 22.24
C HIS A 69 16.39 -2.07 23.19
N GLY A 70 15.14 -1.61 23.08
CA GLY A 70 14.60 -0.50 23.87
C GLY A 70 14.14 0.71 23.04
N ILE A 71 14.36 0.68 21.72
CA ILE A 71 13.80 1.65 20.79
C ILE A 71 12.56 1.05 20.13
N GLY A 72 11.39 1.54 20.55
CA GLY A 72 10.10 1.13 19.99
C GLY A 72 9.55 2.15 18.98
N GLN A 73 8.42 1.79 18.35
CA GLN A 73 7.74 2.61 17.34
C GLN A 73 7.48 4.05 17.78
N VAL A 74 6.98 4.23 19.01
CA VAL A 74 6.67 5.57 19.57
C VAL A 74 7.92 6.45 19.63
N THR A 75 9.07 5.87 20.00
CA THR A 75 10.35 6.60 20.05
C THR A 75 10.78 7.01 18.64
N VAL A 76 10.69 6.10 17.67
CA VAL A 76 11.07 6.37 16.28
C VAL A 76 10.19 7.45 15.66
N GLU A 77 8.88 7.42 15.90
CA GLU A 77 7.94 8.44 15.43
C GLU A 77 8.23 9.82 16.05
N LYS A 78 8.54 9.86 17.35
CA LYS A 78 8.95 11.10 18.03
C LYS A 78 10.23 11.67 17.43
N LEU A 79 11.24 10.83 17.20
CA LEU A 79 12.50 11.25 16.57
C LEU A 79 12.29 11.74 15.14
N ARG A 80 11.42 11.08 14.36
CA ARG A 80 11.06 11.51 13.01
C ARG A 80 10.45 12.92 13.02
N SER A 81 9.57 13.21 13.98
CA SER A 81 8.97 14.53 14.14
C SER A 81 10.01 15.60 14.50
N ILE A 82 10.89 15.30 15.44
CA ILE A 82 11.98 16.19 15.88
C ILE A 82 12.94 16.50 14.74
N LEU A 83 13.42 15.48 14.02
CA LEU A 83 14.28 15.66 12.86
C LEU A 83 13.59 16.53 11.79
N HIS A 84 12.31 16.26 11.51
CA HIS A 84 11.55 17.05 10.56
C HIS A 84 11.42 18.53 10.98
N SER A 85 11.23 18.82 12.27
CA SER A 85 11.20 20.21 12.77
C SER A 85 12.54 20.95 12.62
N ALA A 86 13.66 20.21 12.59
CA ALA A 86 15.00 20.72 12.35
C ALA A 86 15.40 20.73 10.85
N GLY A 87 14.48 20.38 9.94
CA GLY A 87 14.78 20.25 8.50
C GLY A 87 15.62 19.02 8.15
N LEU A 88 15.85 18.11 9.10
CA LEU A 88 16.64 16.91 8.93
C LEU A 88 15.78 15.67 8.68
N ARG A 89 16.41 14.61 8.21
CA ARG A 89 15.80 13.30 7.98
C ARG A 89 16.82 12.21 8.25
N PHE A 90 16.36 11.01 8.58
CA PHE A 90 17.22 9.83 8.64
C PHE A 90 17.88 9.55 7.29
N ALA A 91 19.11 9.07 7.35
CA ALA A 91 19.86 8.66 6.18
C ALA A 91 19.19 7.48 5.46
N PRO A 92 19.34 7.39 4.14
CA PRO A 92 18.91 6.21 3.40
C PRO A 92 19.74 4.98 3.83
N PRO A 93 19.19 3.77 3.72
CA PRO A 93 19.96 2.54 3.90
C PRO A 93 21.20 2.48 2.99
N ALA A 94 22.28 1.86 3.47
CA ALA A 94 23.50 1.65 2.71
C ALA A 94 23.31 0.62 1.58
N ASP A 95 22.55 -0.44 1.85
CA ASP A 95 22.23 -1.49 0.87
C ASP A 95 21.37 -0.95 -0.30
N PRO A 96 21.76 -1.16 -1.58
CA PRO A 96 21.06 -0.62 -2.75
C PRO A 96 19.59 -1.07 -2.86
N VAL A 97 19.30 -2.33 -2.51
CA VAL A 97 17.94 -2.88 -2.60
C VAL A 97 17.06 -2.30 -1.49
N ALA A 98 17.57 -2.26 -0.25
CA ALA A 98 16.91 -1.63 0.88
C ALA A 98 16.68 -0.12 0.65
N ARG A 99 17.62 0.56 0.00
CA ARG A 99 17.49 1.97 -0.41
C ARG A 99 16.34 2.16 -1.39
N LEU A 100 16.27 1.36 -2.44
CA LEU A 100 15.16 1.39 -3.40
C LEU A 100 13.80 1.18 -2.70
N HIS A 101 13.71 0.24 -1.76
CA HIS A 101 12.50 0.01 -0.98
C HIS A 101 12.16 1.17 -0.02
N TRP A 102 13.17 1.80 0.58
CA TRP A 102 13.03 2.97 1.43
C TRP A 102 12.55 4.19 0.62
N GLU A 103 13.13 4.45 -0.54
CA GLU A 103 12.71 5.52 -1.45
C GLU A 103 11.28 5.31 -1.94
N ASN A 104 10.91 4.07 -2.28
CA ASN A 104 9.53 3.76 -2.66
C ASN A 104 8.56 3.98 -1.49
N ARG A 105 8.93 3.61 -0.25
CA ARG A 105 8.11 3.92 0.94
C ARG A 105 7.97 5.42 1.16
N ARG A 106 9.04 6.19 0.94
CA ARG A 106 9.04 7.66 1.04
C ARG A 106 8.13 8.30 0.00
N ARG A 107 8.29 7.95 -1.28
CA ARG A 107 7.39 8.40 -2.36
C ARG A 107 5.94 8.05 -2.03
N ARG A 108 5.69 6.86 -1.49
CA ARG A 108 4.34 6.42 -1.09
C ARG A 108 3.76 7.20 0.09
N ALA A 109 4.58 7.67 1.02
CA ALA A 109 4.16 8.52 2.13
C ALA A 109 3.89 9.96 1.69
N GLU A 110 4.63 10.47 0.70
CA GLU A 110 4.39 11.79 0.09
C GLU A 110 3.12 11.78 -0.79
N VAL A 111 2.83 10.67 -1.48
CA VAL A 111 1.63 10.47 -2.33
C VAL A 111 0.32 10.32 -1.53
N LEU A 112 0.35 10.31 -0.19
CA LEU A 112 -0.88 10.38 0.63
C LEU A 112 -1.59 11.75 0.54
N ARG A 113 -0.98 12.74 -0.10
CA ARG A 113 -1.66 13.97 -0.57
C ARG A 113 -1.58 14.02 -2.10
N PRO A 114 -2.67 13.73 -2.84
CA PRO A 114 -2.64 13.88 -4.29
C PRO A 114 -2.58 15.38 -4.63
N ALA A 115 -1.52 15.80 -5.33
CA ALA A 115 -1.39 17.18 -5.81
C ALA A 115 -2.25 17.45 -7.06
N ALA A 116 -2.51 16.42 -7.87
CA ALA A 116 -3.32 16.48 -9.09
C ALA A 116 -3.72 15.06 -9.55
N PRO A 117 -4.83 14.92 -10.30
CA PRO A 117 -5.16 13.67 -11.00
C PRO A 117 -4.06 13.29 -11.99
N VAL A 118 -3.73 11.99 -12.06
CA VAL A 118 -2.70 11.49 -12.99
C VAL A 118 -3.33 11.32 -14.39
N PRO A 119 -2.68 11.86 -15.46
CA PRO A 119 -3.11 11.66 -16.84
C PRO A 119 -3.14 10.18 -17.22
N GLY A 120 -4.06 9.78 -18.10
CA GLY A 120 -4.21 8.37 -18.49
C GLY A 120 -3.03 7.83 -19.30
N ASP A 121 -2.35 8.70 -20.03
CA ASP A 121 -1.14 8.44 -20.82
C ASP A 121 0.14 8.41 -19.97
N ALA A 122 0.06 8.84 -18.70
CA ALA A 122 1.19 8.77 -17.79
C ALA A 122 1.67 7.32 -17.59
N ALA A 123 2.98 7.17 -17.37
CA ALA A 123 3.56 5.87 -17.08
C ALA A 123 3.00 5.28 -15.77
N ILE A 124 2.82 3.96 -15.71
CA ILE A 124 2.34 3.28 -14.49
C ILE A 124 3.25 3.49 -13.26
N SER A 125 4.51 3.89 -13.47
CA SER A 125 5.43 4.28 -12.39
C SER A 125 4.99 5.55 -11.66
N ALA A 126 4.20 6.43 -12.31
CA ALA A 126 3.67 7.65 -11.71
C ALA A 126 2.65 7.37 -10.58
N LEU A 127 2.01 6.20 -10.59
CA LEU A 127 1.06 5.80 -9.54
C LEU A 127 1.74 5.42 -8.21
N GLY A 128 3.06 5.24 -8.19
CA GLY A 128 3.77 4.83 -6.96
C GLY A 128 3.35 3.45 -6.45
N LEU A 129 3.08 2.52 -7.36
CA LEU A 129 2.74 1.13 -7.04
C LEU A 129 3.86 0.43 -6.27
N LEU A 130 3.52 -0.57 -5.47
CA LEU A 130 4.48 -1.48 -4.85
C LEU A 130 5.34 -2.16 -5.93
N PRO A 131 6.63 -2.45 -5.65
CA PRO A 131 7.51 -3.12 -6.60
C PRO A 131 6.92 -4.42 -7.17
N ALA A 132 6.20 -5.19 -6.35
CA ALA A 132 5.52 -6.41 -6.79
C ALA A 132 4.38 -6.13 -7.78
N ALA A 133 3.57 -5.08 -7.54
CA ALA A 133 2.50 -4.67 -8.43
C ALA A 133 3.04 -4.07 -9.74
N LEU A 134 4.04 -3.18 -9.64
CA LEU A 134 4.72 -2.59 -10.77
C LEU A 134 5.38 -3.66 -11.65
N THR A 135 6.12 -4.60 -11.07
CA THR A 135 6.77 -5.70 -11.80
C THR A 135 5.74 -6.61 -12.47
N ALA A 136 4.64 -6.92 -11.80
CA ALA A 136 3.58 -7.73 -12.39
C ALA A 136 2.91 -7.02 -13.58
N ALA A 137 2.68 -5.71 -13.47
CA ALA A 137 2.12 -4.88 -14.53
C ALA A 137 3.09 -4.75 -15.74
N THR A 138 4.37 -4.43 -15.51
CA THR A 138 5.37 -4.29 -16.59
C THR A 138 5.64 -5.61 -17.30
N ARG A 139 5.67 -6.75 -16.59
CA ARG A 139 5.79 -8.10 -17.20
C ARG A 139 4.64 -8.44 -18.15
N ARG A 140 3.50 -7.76 -18.03
CA ARG A 140 2.37 -7.90 -18.96
C ARG A 140 2.37 -6.86 -20.08
N GLY A 141 3.39 -6.00 -20.13
CA GLY A 141 3.50 -4.94 -21.11
C GLY A 141 2.56 -3.77 -20.85
N LEU A 142 2.02 -3.63 -19.64
CA LEU A 142 1.26 -2.43 -19.25
C LEU A 142 2.26 -1.27 -19.11
N LYS A 143 2.03 -0.19 -19.87
CA LYS A 143 2.95 0.95 -19.89
C LYS A 143 2.29 2.18 -19.28
N THR A 144 1.00 2.37 -19.53
CA THR A 144 0.26 3.56 -19.13
C THR A 144 -0.80 3.29 -18.07
N VAL A 145 -1.23 4.33 -17.36
CA VAL A 145 -2.34 4.26 -16.40
C VAL A 145 -3.65 3.82 -17.08
N SER A 146 -3.87 4.22 -18.33
CA SER A 146 -5.04 3.80 -19.12
C SER A 146 -5.04 2.30 -19.40
N ASP A 147 -3.88 1.72 -19.71
CA ASP A 147 -3.74 0.27 -19.86
C ASP A 147 -4.18 -0.45 -18.59
N LEU A 148 -3.79 0.08 -17.43
CA LEU A 148 -4.11 -0.49 -16.13
C LEU A 148 -5.60 -0.34 -15.77
N VAL A 149 -6.19 0.82 -16.02
CA VAL A 149 -7.61 1.12 -15.76
C VAL A 149 -8.54 0.26 -16.62
N SER A 150 -8.10 -0.16 -17.81
CA SER A 150 -8.89 -1.02 -18.70
C SER A 150 -9.10 -2.45 -18.20
N TYR A 151 -8.44 -2.83 -17.10
CA TYR A 151 -8.59 -4.13 -16.48
C TYR A 151 -9.68 -4.12 -15.42
N THR A 152 -10.38 -5.25 -15.29
CA THR A 152 -11.23 -5.50 -14.13
C THR A 152 -10.38 -5.89 -12.92
N PRO A 153 -10.89 -5.71 -11.69
CA PRO A 153 -10.23 -6.20 -10.48
C PRO A 153 -9.92 -7.71 -10.53
N LEU A 154 -10.78 -8.49 -11.17
CA LEU A 154 -10.62 -9.94 -11.29
C LEU A 154 -9.60 -10.33 -12.38
N GLU A 155 -9.54 -9.59 -13.49
CA GLU A 155 -8.46 -9.73 -14.49
C GLU A 155 -7.10 -9.42 -13.86
N LEU A 156 -7.02 -8.39 -13.00
CA LEU A 156 -5.80 -8.08 -12.26
C LEU A 156 -5.47 -9.18 -11.24
N ALA A 157 -6.44 -9.74 -10.54
CA ALA A 157 -6.22 -10.88 -9.64
C ALA A 157 -5.68 -12.13 -10.35
N GLY A 158 -5.93 -12.30 -11.65
CA GLY A 158 -5.31 -13.34 -12.48
C GLY A 158 -3.86 -13.04 -12.89
N VAL A 159 -3.37 -11.83 -12.65
CA VAL A 159 -2.06 -11.34 -13.11
C VAL A 159 -1.12 -11.04 -11.96
N MET A 160 -1.64 -10.58 -10.83
CA MET A 160 -0.87 -10.14 -9.67
C MET A 160 -1.48 -10.67 -8.37
N SER A 161 -0.67 -10.71 -7.32
CA SER A 161 -1.13 -11.20 -6.01
C SER A 161 -2.21 -10.29 -5.43
N ARG A 162 -3.03 -10.82 -4.51
CA ARG A 162 -4.08 -10.06 -3.81
C ARG A 162 -3.56 -8.74 -3.21
N ARG A 163 -2.35 -8.75 -2.65
CA ARG A 163 -1.68 -7.57 -2.09
C ARG A 163 -1.35 -6.53 -3.16
N ALA A 164 -0.92 -6.97 -4.34
CA ALA A 164 -0.63 -6.10 -5.48
C ALA A 164 -1.90 -5.52 -6.12
N VAL A 165 -2.97 -6.32 -6.23
CA VAL A 165 -4.29 -5.83 -6.69
C VAL A 165 -4.80 -4.75 -5.76
N ARG A 166 -4.79 -5.01 -4.45
CA ARG A 166 -5.25 -4.05 -3.44
C ARG A 166 -4.47 -2.73 -3.52
N ASP A 167 -3.14 -2.80 -3.56
CA ASP A 167 -2.30 -1.62 -3.71
C ASP A 167 -2.62 -0.84 -4.99
N THR A 168 -2.84 -1.54 -6.11
CA THR A 168 -3.21 -0.92 -7.39
C THR A 168 -4.53 -0.17 -7.27
N ILE A 169 -5.55 -0.78 -6.65
CA ILE A 169 -6.86 -0.14 -6.46
C ILE A 169 -6.76 1.06 -5.52
N GLU A 170 -6.06 0.92 -4.39
CA GLU A 170 -5.85 2.02 -3.44
C GLU A 170 -5.16 3.21 -4.12
N ARG A 171 -4.15 2.97 -4.97
CA ARG A 171 -3.43 4.02 -5.68
C ARG A 171 -4.27 4.67 -6.77
N LEU A 172 -5.00 3.90 -7.57
CA LEU A 172 -5.93 4.46 -8.56
C LEU A 172 -6.98 5.34 -7.87
N THR A 173 -7.54 4.86 -6.75
CA THR A 173 -8.54 5.61 -5.96
C THR A 173 -7.98 6.93 -5.44
N LEU A 174 -6.72 6.94 -4.95
CA LEU A 174 -6.06 8.17 -4.50
C LEU A 174 -5.92 9.22 -5.62
N PHE A 175 -5.84 8.81 -6.88
CA PHE A 175 -5.77 9.70 -8.04
C PHE A 175 -7.13 9.89 -8.74
N GLY A 176 -8.24 9.53 -8.09
CA GLY A 176 -9.59 9.70 -8.62
C GLY A 176 -9.93 8.78 -9.80
N ARG A 177 -9.24 7.63 -9.91
CA ARG A 177 -9.46 6.62 -10.96
C ARG A 177 -9.97 5.33 -10.35
N SER A 178 -10.71 4.56 -11.13
CA SER A 178 -11.14 3.20 -10.79
C SER A 178 -10.83 2.24 -11.93
N LEU A 179 -10.79 0.95 -11.61
CA LEU A 179 -10.71 -0.13 -12.60
C LEU A 179 -12.05 -0.32 -13.29
N GLN A 180 -12.05 -0.68 -14.57
CA GLN A 180 -13.28 -0.79 -15.37
C GLN A 180 -13.56 -2.23 -15.88
N PRO A 181 -14.82 -2.70 -15.83
CA PRO A 181 -15.96 -2.09 -15.15
C PRO A 181 -15.81 -1.98 -13.62
N ASP A 182 -16.41 -0.93 -13.06
CA ASP A 182 -16.54 -0.74 -11.61
C ASP A 182 -17.19 -1.97 -10.99
N SER A 183 -16.46 -2.65 -10.11
CA SER A 183 -17.00 -3.81 -9.41
C SER A 183 -17.99 -3.37 -8.34
N PRO A 184 -19.12 -4.08 -8.15
CA PRO A 184 -20.08 -3.74 -7.10
C PRO A 184 -19.39 -3.72 -5.74
N ARG A 185 -19.65 -2.67 -4.94
CA ARG A 185 -19.08 -2.52 -3.59
C ARG A 185 -19.48 -3.72 -2.74
N ARG A 186 -18.48 -4.51 -2.31
CA ARG A 186 -18.62 -5.69 -1.44
C ARG A 186 -18.02 -5.41 -0.07
N PRO A 187 -18.29 -6.24 0.96
CA PRO A 187 -17.78 -6.04 2.34
C PRO A 187 -16.26 -5.95 2.45
N ASN A 188 -15.53 -6.49 1.48
CA ASN A 188 -14.08 -6.39 1.40
C ASN A 188 -13.56 -5.04 0.84
N GLY A 189 -14.45 -4.08 0.55
CA GLY A 189 -14.14 -2.72 0.12
C GLY A 189 -13.71 -2.56 -1.35
N PHE A 190 -13.31 -3.64 -2.03
CA PHE A 190 -12.69 -3.59 -3.36
C PHE A 190 -13.47 -4.34 -4.46
N GLY A 191 -14.62 -4.95 -4.13
CA GLY A 191 -15.43 -5.70 -5.10
C GLY A 191 -14.75 -6.97 -5.64
N LEU A 192 -13.65 -7.40 -5.02
CA LEU A 192 -12.90 -8.59 -5.41
C LEU A 192 -13.70 -9.84 -5.03
N ILE A 193 -13.95 -10.73 -5.98
CA ILE A 193 -14.56 -12.03 -5.75
C ILE A 193 -13.42 -13.05 -5.67
N GLU A 194 -13.46 -13.96 -4.70
CA GLU A 194 -12.47 -15.04 -4.67
C GLU A 194 -12.63 -15.91 -5.93
N ARG A 195 -11.53 -16.42 -6.47
CA ARG A 195 -11.57 -17.18 -7.73
C ARG A 195 -12.54 -18.37 -7.64
N SER A 196 -12.56 -19.05 -6.49
CA SER A 196 -13.50 -20.13 -6.16
C SER A 196 -14.95 -19.66 -6.18
N GLU A 197 -15.25 -18.54 -5.53
CA GLU A 197 -16.59 -17.95 -5.49
C GLU A 197 -17.07 -17.54 -6.90
N TYR A 198 -16.18 -17.00 -7.74
CA TYR A 198 -16.51 -16.68 -9.13
C TYR A 198 -16.75 -17.94 -9.95
N LEU A 199 -15.92 -18.98 -9.82
CA LEU A 199 -16.15 -20.27 -10.49
C LEU A 199 -17.50 -20.89 -10.11
N ASN A 200 -17.91 -20.73 -8.86
CA ASN A 200 -19.19 -21.23 -8.34
C ASN A 200 -20.41 -20.49 -8.90
N SER A 201 -20.26 -19.26 -9.41
CA SER A 201 -21.36 -18.55 -10.10
C SER A 201 -21.47 -18.91 -11.58
N LEU A 202 -20.43 -19.51 -12.17
CA LEU A 202 -20.44 -19.89 -13.58
C LEU A 202 -21.25 -21.17 -13.81
N SER A 203 -21.84 -21.25 -15.00
CA SER A 203 -22.57 -22.40 -15.51
C SER A 203 -22.02 -22.82 -16.88
N VAL A 204 -22.43 -23.99 -17.34
CA VAL A 204 -22.09 -24.50 -18.69
C VAL A 204 -22.59 -23.55 -19.79
N ARG A 205 -23.67 -22.79 -19.52
CA ARG A 205 -24.26 -21.82 -20.44
C ARG A 205 -23.62 -20.43 -20.37
N THR A 206 -22.69 -20.20 -19.44
CA THR A 206 -22.08 -18.88 -19.27
C THR A 206 -21.32 -18.50 -20.53
N PRO A 207 -21.62 -17.34 -21.15
CA PRO A 207 -21.03 -16.99 -22.43
C PRO A 207 -19.53 -16.72 -22.31
N VAL A 208 -18.77 -17.06 -23.35
CA VAL A 208 -17.30 -16.94 -23.38
C VAL A 208 -16.83 -15.50 -23.09
N LYS A 209 -17.62 -14.50 -23.47
CA LYS A 209 -17.34 -13.08 -23.16
C LYS A 209 -17.22 -12.81 -21.66
N GLU A 210 -17.97 -13.53 -20.83
CA GLU A 210 -17.98 -13.41 -19.36
C GLU A 210 -16.85 -14.21 -18.70
N LEU A 211 -16.14 -15.04 -19.47
CA LEU A 211 -14.94 -15.76 -19.01
C LEU A 211 -13.67 -14.93 -19.16
N ARG A 212 -13.77 -13.75 -19.79
CA ARG A 212 -12.65 -12.80 -19.95
C ARG A 212 -11.89 -12.53 -18.66
N PRO A 213 -12.55 -12.39 -17.49
CA PRO A 213 -11.85 -12.20 -16.23
C PRO A 213 -10.91 -13.35 -15.82
N LEU A 214 -11.22 -14.58 -16.23
CA LEU A 214 -10.43 -15.77 -15.90
C LEU A 214 -9.39 -16.12 -16.95
N LEU A 215 -9.72 -15.86 -18.23
CA LEU A 215 -8.91 -16.27 -19.38
C LEU A 215 -8.04 -15.12 -19.93
N GLY A 216 -8.46 -13.88 -19.70
CA GLY A 216 -7.87 -12.67 -20.27
C GLY A 216 -8.36 -12.38 -21.69
N LYS A 217 -8.30 -11.10 -22.08
CA LYS A 217 -8.81 -10.58 -23.37
C LYS A 217 -8.36 -11.40 -24.59
N ARG A 218 -7.08 -11.75 -24.69
CA ARG A 218 -6.51 -12.47 -25.85
C ARG A 218 -7.12 -13.86 -26.03
N ALA A 219 -7.12 -14.67 -24.97
CA ALA A 219 -7.68 -16.01 -25.00
C ALA A 219 -9.18 -15.99 -25.31
N THR A 220 -9.94 -15.08 -24.68
CA THR A 220 -11.38 -14.91 -24.94
C THR A 220 -11.67 -14.49 -26.37
N SER A 221 -10.88 -13.56 -26.94
CA SER A 221 -11.02 -13.16 -28.34
C SER A 221 -10.72 -14.31 -29.29
N ALA A 222 -9.67 -15.10 -29.03
CA ALA A 222 -9.31 -16.26 -29.85
C ALA A 222 -10.38 -17.36 -29.81
N LEU A 223 -10.94 -17.66 -28.63
CA LEU A 223 -12.03 -18.62 -28.46
C LEU A 223 -13.29 -18.17 -29.20
N ARG A 224 -13.67 -16.90 -29.06
CA ARG A 224 -14.84 -16.34 -29.78
C ARG A 224 -14.64 -16.36 -31.30
N ALA A 225 -13.43 -16.05 -31.78
CA ALA A 225 -13.09 -16.14 -33.21
C ALA A 225 -13.13 -17.58 -33.74
N ALA A 226 -12.92 -18.57 -32.87
CA ALA A 226 -13.04 -19.99 -33.18
C ALA A 226 -14.48 -20.54 -32.98
N GLY A 227 -15.47 -19.67 -32.72
CA GLY A 227 -16.87 -20.06 -32.57
C GLY A 227 -17.20 -20.75 -31.26
N PHE A 228 -16.47 -20.45 -30.17
CA PHE A 228 -16.88 -20.84 -28.82
C PHE A 228 -17.84 -19.78 -28.27
N GLU A 229 -19.05 -20.19 -27.92
CA GLU A 229 -20.10 -19.30 -27.44
C GLU A 229 -20.28 -19.38 -25.93
N ALA A 230 -20.17 -20.58 -25.34
CA ALA A 230 -20.37 -20.82 -23.92
C ALA A 230 -19.22 -21.58 -23.25
N ALA A 231 -19.17 -21.54 -21.91
CA ALA A 231 -18.19 -22.26 -21.09
C ALA A 231 -18.22 -23.77 -21.33
N GLY A 232 -19.39 -24.33 -21.66
CA GLY A 232 -19.54 -25.74 -22.04
C GLY A 232 -18.77 -26.12 -23.30
N ASP A 233 -18.59 -25.20 -24.25
CA ASP A 233 -17.83 -25.46 -25.46
C ASP A 233 -16.36 -25.71 -25.12
N ILE A 234 -15.84 -25.01 -24.11
CA ILE A 234 -14.45 -25.18 -23.63
C ILE A 234 -14.27 -26.55 -22.95
N LEU A 235 -15.32 -27.09 -22.32
CA LEU A 235 -15.27 -28.41 -21.66
C LEU A 235 -15.42 -29.58 -22.64
N SER A 236 -16.01 -29.34 -23.82
CA SER A 236 -16.44 -30.39 -24.75
C SER A 236 -15.69 -30.40 -26.08
N ARG A 237 -15.06 -29.29 -26.47
CA ARG A 237 -14.37 -29.14 -27.76
C ARG A 237 -12.86 -28.98 -27.57
N SER A 238 -12.11 -29.44 -28.56
CA SER A 238 -10.66 -29.22 -28.63
C SER A 238 -10.34 -27.73 -28.82
N LEU A 239 -9.34 -27.24 -28.09
CA LEU A 239 -8.92 -25.84 -28.16
C LEU A 239 -8.36 -25.46 -29.54
N PRO A 240 -8.63 -24.24 -30.03
CA PRO A 240 -8.18 -23.81 -31.35
C PRO A 240 -6.64 -23.75 -31.45
N GLU A 241 -6.10 -24.10 -32.63
CA GLU A 241 -4.66 -24.08 -32.95
C GLU A 241 -4.04 -22.68 -32.83
N ARG A 242 -4.84 -21.63 -33.02
CA ARG A 242 -4.39 -20.24 -32.96
C ARG A 242 -4.17 -19.70 -31.53
N LEU A 243 -4.47 -20.49 -30.49
CA LEU A 243 -4.15 -20.09 -29.11
C LEU A 243 -2.65 -20.23 -28.84
N SER A 244 -2.08 -19.19 -28.23
CA SER A 244 -0.71 -19.27 -27.74
C SER A 244 -0.56 -20.35 -26.67
N GLU A 245 0.61 -20.97 -26.55
CA GLU A 245 0.90 -22.01 -25.55
C GLU A 245 0.54 -21.55 -24.13
N ARG A 246 0.85 -20.30 -23.80
CA ARG A 246 0.53 -19.70 -22.50
C ARG A 246 -0.96 -19.55 -22.26
N ASP A 247 -1.73 -19.25 -23.30
CA ASP A 247 -3.18 -19.11 -23.19
C ASP A 247 -3.86 -20.49 -23.17
N ARG A 248 -3.33 -21.51 -23.87
CA ARG A 248 -3.76 -22.91 -23.74
C ARG A 248 -3.68 -23.39 -22.30
N VAL A 249 -2.51 -23.30 -21.68
CA VAL A 249 -2.31 -23.71 -20.27
C VAL A 249 -3.33 -23.03 -19.33
N ARG A 250 -3.67 -21.76 -19.60
CA ARG A 250 -4.66 -21.04 -18.81
C ARG A 250 -6.07 -21.55 -19.04
N VAL A 251 -6.45 -21.82 -20.28
CA VAL A 251 -7.77 -22.35 -20.64
C VAL A 251 -7.94 -23.77 -20.11
N ASP A 252 -6.93 -24.62 -20.21
CA ASP A 252 -6.95 -25.98 -19.66
C ASP A 252 -7.09 -25.98 -18.14
N ARG A 253 -6.32 -25.13 -17.45
CA ARG A 253 -6.48 -24.93 -16.00
C ARG A 253 -7.89 -24.47 -15.64
N PHE A 254 -8.44 -23.53 -16.40
CA PHE A 254 -9.81 -23.06 -16.18
C PHE A 254 -10.83 -24.19 -16.41
N ALA A 255 -10.67 -24.99 -17.46
CA ALA A 255 -11.55 -26.11 -17.77
C ALA A 255 -11.57 -27.14 -16.64
N LEU A 256 -10.40 -27.47 -16.09
CA LEU A 256 -10.27 -28.35 -14.93
C LEU A 256 -10.98 -27.77 -13.70
N GLU A 257 -10.70 -26.51 -13.36
CA GLU A 257 -11.31 -25.83 -12.20
C GLU A 257 -12.84 -25.70 -12.32
N LEU A 258 -13.35 -25.42 -13.52
CA LEU A 258 -14.79 -25.35 -13.77
C LEU A 258 -15.44 -26.74 -13.63
N ARG A 259 -14.80 -27.80 -14.13
CA ARG A 259 -15.28 -29.18 -14.01
C ARG A 259 -15.39 -29.59 -12.55
N THR A 260 -14.32 -29.39 -11.78
CA THR A 260 -14.30 -29.67 -10.34
C THR A 260 -15.39 -28.88 -9.60
N SER A 261 -15.54 -27.57 -9.88
CA SER A 261 -16.57 -26.75 -9.24
C SER A 261 -18.00 -27.21 -9.57
N LEU A 262 -18.26 -27.67 -10.80
CA LEU A 262 -19.57 -28.20 -11.21
C LEU A 262 -19.86 -29.56 -10.56
N GLU A 263 -18.85 -30.43 -10.42
CA GLU A 263 -18.96 -31.72 -9.75
C GLU A 263 -19.22 -31.56 -8.24
N THR A 264 -18.51 -30.66 -7.57
CA THR A 264 -18.73 -30.36 -6.14
C THR A 264 -20.09 -29.75 -5.83
N ARG A 265 -20.79 -29.20 -6.82
CA ARG A 265 -22.15 -28.66 -6.68
C ARG A 265 -23.24 -29.71 -6.90
N ARG A 266 -22.91 -30.85 -7.51
CA ARG A 266 -23.83 -31.96 -7.77
C ARG A 266 -23.81 -33.04 -6.68
N ALA A 267 -22.72 -33.11 -5.92
CA ALA A 267 -22.56 -33.97 -4.75
C ALA A 267 -23.18 -33.32 -3.51
#